data_AF-A0AAQ4E2W5-F1
#
_entry.id   AF-A0AAQ4E2W5-F1
#
_cell.length_a   1.000
_cell.length_b   1.000
_cell.length_c   1.000
_cell.angle_alpha   90.00
_cell.angle_beta   90.00
_cell.angle_gamma   90.00
#
_symmetry.space_group_name_H-M   'P 1'
#
loop_
_entity.id
_entity.type
_entity.pdbx_description
1 polymer ?
#
loop_
_entity_poly.entity_id
_entity_poly.type
_entity_poly.pdbx_seq_one_letter_code
_entity_poly.pdbx_strand_id
1 'polypeptide(L)'
;MGAGRQLDDDDDEEDDEMLEDMIAMPEGKIGAKKRKKLEMKAEKRAQRERDLEDREERRQKEAMDEERRKQEEQREKELEAEREAEEKRLKEEKERQELEEYLKMKEAFSVEDEGYDAANEEQAQNKLQEFLDHIKKEKVVILEDLAAKFQLKTQDCIDRVQALLADETLVGVIDDRGKFIYITRQELEEVAHFIRQRGRVSISELVDSSNSLINLTPAA
;
A
#
# COMPACT_ATOMS: atom_id res chain seq x y z
N MET A 1 -34.05 31.71 -42.19
CA MET A 1 -35.44 32.08 -42.54
C MET A 1 -35.51 33.58 -42.41
N GLY A 2 -35.44 34.33 -43.50
CA GLY A 2 -36.57 34.60 -44.41
C GLY A 2 -37.09 36.00 -44.03
N ALA A 3 -36.52 37.03 -44.66
CA ALA A 3 -37.13 37.77 -45.77
C ALA A 3 -38.15 38.82 -45.30
N GLY A 4 -37.77 40.09 -45.52
CA GLY A 4 -38.69 41.14 -45.93
C GLY A 4 -39.44 41.90 -44.82
N ARG A 5 -38.90 43.05 -44.43
CA ARG A 5 -39.72 44.24 -44.22
C ARG A 5 -38.88 45.48 -44.43
N GLN A 6 -38.78 45.86 -45.69
CA GLN A 6 -38.36 47.17 -46.16
C GLN A 6 -39.44 47.57 -47.16
N LEU A 7 -39.81 48.85 -47.17
CA LEU A 7 -40.94 49.50 -47.86
C LEU A 7 -42.19 49.61 -46.99
N ASP A 8 -42.22 50.68 -46.17
CA ASP A 8 -43.40 51.49 -45.84
C ASP A 8 -43.00 52.75 -45.01
N ASP A 9 -41.71 53.16 -44.98
CA ASP A 9 -41.27 54.34 -44.20
C ASP A 9 -41.13 55.63 -45.04
N ASP A 10 -40.98 55.55 -46.37
CA ASP A 10 -40.76 56.77 -47.19
C ASP A 10 -42.05 57.56 -47.50
N ASP A 11 -43.25 56.95 -47.39
CA ASP A 11 -44.54 57.62 -47.70
C ASP A 11 -45.16 58.33 -46.48
N ASP A 12 -44.71 58.00 -45.26
CA ASP A 12 -45.22 58.60 -44.02
C ASP A 12 -44.36 59.80 -43.56
N GLU A 13 -43.07 59.90 -43.93
CA GLU A 13 -42.18 61.00 -43.53
C GLU A 13 -42.45 62.30 -44.31
N GLU A 14 -42.68 62.26 -45.63
CA GLU A 14 -43.00 63.46 -46.43
C GLU A 14 -44.38 64.07 -46.06
N ASP A 15 -45.34 63.22 -45.66
CA ASP A 15 -46.66 63.65 -45.21
C ASP A 15 -46.61 64.18 -43.74
N ASP A 16 -45.66 63.70 -42.92
CA ASP A 16 -45.43 64.18 -41.54
C ASP A 16 -44.73 65.55 -41.50
N GLU A 17 -43.74 65.84 -42.35
CA GLU A 17 -43.14 67.20 -42.44
C GLU A 17 -44.18 68.24 -42.90
N MET A 18 -45.04 67.88 -43.86
CA MET A 18 -46.14 68.75 -44.31
C MET A 18 -47.24 68.95 -43.25
N LEU A 19 -47.41 67.99 -42.33
CA LEU A 19 -48.38 68.07 -41.24
C LEU A 19 -47.83 68.80 -40.01
N GLU A 20 -46.55 68.64 -39.68
CA GLU A 20 -45.89 69.36 -38.57
C GLU A 20 -45.76 70.86 -38.87
N ASP A 21 -45.39 71.24 -40.11
CA ASP A 21 -45.28 72.65 -40.51
C ASP A 21 -46.66 73.35 -40.53
N MET A 22 -47.75 72.58 -40.62
CA MET A 22 -49.14 73.07 -40.53
C MET A 22 -49.71 73.11 -39.10
N ILE A 23 -49.06 72.47 -38.12
CA ILE A 23 -49.47 72.44 -36.70
C ILE A 23 -48.88 73.62 -35.91
N ALA A 24 -47.83 74.27 -36.43
CA ALA A 24 -47.23 75.48 -35.83
C ALA A 24 -48.09 76.76 -35.99
N MET A 25 -49.26 76.69 -36.63
CA MET A 25 -50.18 77.84 -36.80
C MET A 25 -51.29 77.86 -35.74
N PRO A 26 -51.50 78.98 -35.02
CA PRO A 26 -52.45 79.03 -33.93
C PRO A 26 -53.91 79.15 -34.43
N GLU A 27 -54.79 78.41 -33.76
CA GLU A 27 -56.25 78.57 -33.76
C GLU A 27 -57.00 78.40 -35.10
N GLY A 28 -56.92 77.18 -35.67
CA GLY A 28 -57.94 76.67 -36.58
C GLY A 28 -58.74 75.54 -35.92
N LYS A 29 -60.06 75.68 -35.76
CA LYS A 29 -60.97 74.63 -35.24
C LYS A 29 -60.72 73.29 -35.94
N ILE A 30 -60.00 72.39 -35.27
CA ILE A 30 -59.68 71.06 -35.78
C ILE A 30 -60.98 70.27 -35.94
N GLY A 31 -61.31 69.90 -37.19
CA GLY A 31 -62.50 69.09 -37.49
C GLY A 31 -62.47 67.74 -36.77
N ALA A 32 -63.65 67.21 -36.41
CA ALA A 32 -63.80 65.98 -35.61
C ALA A 32 -62.99 64.78 -36.14
N LYS A 33 -62.81 64.67 -37.46
CA LYS A 33 -62.01 63.62 -38.10
C LYS A 33 -60.50 63.75 -37.81
N LYS A 34 -59.95 64.96 -37.75
CA LYS A 34 -58.52 65.21 -37.51
C LYS A 34 -58.15 65.03 -36.03
N ARG A 35 -59.06 65.36 -35.08
CA ARG A 35 -58.90 65.01 -33.66
C ARG A 35 -58.87 63.50 -33.43
N LYS A 36 -59.75 62.75 -34.09
CA LYS A 36 -59.77 61.28 -34.00
C LYS A 36 -58.51 60.63 -34.59
N LYS A 37 -57.93 61.18 -35.68
CA LYS A 37 -56.64 60.70 -36.24
C LYS A 37 -55.46 60.98 -35.28
N LEU A 38 -55.41 62.16 -34.66
CA LEU A 38 -54.38 62.50 -33.66
C LEU A 38 -54.50 61.66 -32.39
N GLU A 39 -55.71 61.42 -31.90
CA GLU A 39 -55.98 60.55 -30.76
C GLU A 39 -55.57 59.10 -31.05
N MET A 40 -55.91 58.59 -32.24
CA MET A 40 -55.47 57.26 -32.70
C MET A 40 -53.94 57.15 -32.89
N LYS A 41 -53.25 58.22 -33.34
CA LYS A 41 -51.77 58.25 -33.45
C LYS A 41 -51.12 58.28 -32.06
N ALA A 42 -51.68 59.05 -31.12
CA ALA A 42 -51.22 59.10 -29.74
C ALA A 42 -51.43 57.76 -29.01
N GLU A 43 -52.58 57.11 -29.21
CA GLU A 43 -52.86 55.77 -28.66
C GLU A 43 -51.93 54.71 -29.26
N LYS A 44 -51.68 54.75 -30.58
CA LYS A 44 -50.73 53.86 -31.25
C LYS A 44 -49.28 54.07 -30.78
N ARG A 45 -48.88 55.32 -30.48
CA ARG A 45 -47.56 55.64 -29.92
C ARG A 45 -47.44 55.16 -28.47
N ALA A 46 -48.45 55.40 -27.64
CA ALA A 46 -48.51 54.93 -26.27
C ALA A 46 -48.52 53.39 -26.18
N GLN A 47 -49.17 52.70 -27.12
CA GLN A 47 -49.17 51.24 -27.18
C GLN A 47 -47.77 50.70 -27.55
N ARG A 48 -47.07 51.31 -28.52
CA ARG A 48 -45.70 50.93 -28.87
C ARG A 48 -44.71 51.16 -27.72
N GLU A 49 -44.87 52.24 -26.97
CA GLU A 49 -44.03 52.57 -25.82
C GLU A 49 -44.19 51.54 -24.70
N ARG A 50 -45.43 51.17 -24.34
CA ARG A 50 -45.70 50.09 -23.38
C ARG A 50 -45.17 48.73 -23.83
N ASP A 51 -45.34 48.39 -25.11
CA ASP A 51 -44.81 47.13 -25.65
C ASP A 51 -43.27 47.07 -25.63
N LEU A 52 -42.59 48.22 -25.76
CA LEU A 52 -41.14 48.32 -25.65
C LEU A 52 -40.67 48.23 -24.19
N GLU A 53 -41.34 48.92 -23.27
CA GLU A 53 -41.07 48.85 -21.83
C GLU A 53 -41.26 47.43 -21.30
N ASP A 54 -42.40 46.77 -21.62
CA ASP A 54 -42.66 45.39 -21.22
C ASP A 54 -41.59 44.42 -21.76
N ARG A 55 -41.09 44.67 -22.97
CA ARG A 55 -40.03 43.86 -23.59
C ARG A 55 -38.68 44.11 -22.93
N GLU A 56 -38.39 45.33 -22.52
CA GLU A 56 -37.16 45.67 -21.82
C GLU A 56 -37.17 45.13 -20.39
N GLU A 57 -38.26 45.31 -19.64
CA GLU A 57 -38.43 44.76 -18.29
C GLU A 57 -38.30 43.24 -18.30
N ARG A 58 -38.90 42.56 -19.28
CA ARG A 58 -38.77 41.12 -19.43
C ARG A 58 -37.32 40.70 -19.70
N ARG A 59 -36.59 41.42 -20.56
CA ARG A 59 -35.17 41.16 -20.83
C ARG A 59 -34.30 41.40 -19.60
N GLN A 60 -34.53 42.48 -18.87
CA GLN A 60 -33.77 42.79 -17.65
C GLN A 60 -34.03 41.74 -16.56
N LYS A 61 -35.28 41.29 -16.39
CA LYS A 61 -35.64 40.23 -15.44
C LYS A 61 -35.02 38.89 -15.81
N GLU A 62 -35.09 38.50 -17.09
CA GLU A 62 -34.46 37.26 -17.58
C GLU A 62 -32.92 37.30 -17.40
N ALA A 63 -32.28 38.44 -17.65
CA ALA A 63 -30.84 38.61 -17.43
C ALA A 63 -30.45 38.50 -15.94
N MET A 64 -31.20 39.12 -15.03
CA MET A 64 -30.95 39.01 -13.59
C MET A 64 -31.16 37.58 -13.07
N ASP A 65 -32.18 36.88 -13.57
CA ASP A 65 -32.44 35.48 -13.21
C ASP A 65 -31.34 34.55 -13.74
N GLU A 66 -30.83 34.78 -14.96
CA GLU A 66 -29.71 34.03 -15.52
C GLU A 66 -28.39 34.29 -14.78
N GLU A 67 -28.11 35.54 -14.39
CA GLU A 67 -26.92 35.89 -13.61
C GLU A 67 -26.97 35.23 -12.22
N ARG A 68 -28.12 35.28 -11.55
CA ARG A 68 -28.32 34.59 -10.26
C ARG A 68 -28.09 33.09 -10.37
N ARG A 69 -28.65 32.44 -11.40
CA ARG A 69 -28.44 31.00 -11.63
C ARG A 69 -26.97 30.66 -11.87
N LYS A 70 -26.25 31.49 -12.66
CA LYS A 70 -24.81 31.31 -12.90
C LYS A 70 -23.99 31.46 -11.63
N GLN A 71 -24.32 32.44 -10.77
CA GLN A 71 -23.64 32.61 -9.49
C GLN A 71 -23.92 31.46 -8.52
N GLU A 72 -25.15 30.94 -8.47
CA GLU A 72 -25.50 29.77 -7.66
C GLU A 72 -24.76 28.51 -8.16
N GLU A 73 -24.73 28.27 -9.47
CA GLU A 73 -24.02 27.13 -10.07
C GLU A 73 -22.50 27.20 -9.85
N GLN A 74 -21.91 28.40 -9.89
CA GLN A 74 -20.48 28.59 -9.56
C GLN A 74 -20.19 28.28 -8.09
N ARG A 75 -21.02 28.76 -7.16
CA ARG A 75 -20.86 28.46 -5.73
C ARG A 75 -21.03 26.99 -5.42
N GLU A 76 -21.97 26.32 -6.08
CA GLU A 76 -22.20 24.88 -5.89
C GLU A 76 -20.99 24.06 -6.39
N LYS A 77 -20.42 24.42 -7.56
CA LYS A 77 -19.20 23.79 -8.08
C LYS A 77 -17.98 24.01 -7.20
N GLU A 78 -17.82 25.21 -6.66
CA GLU A 78 -16.72 25.51 -5.72
C GLU A 78 -16.85 24.70 -4.43
N LEU A 79 -18.07 24.61 -3.88
CA LEU A 79 -18.34 23.81 -2.69
C LEU A 79 -18.13 22.30 -2.93
N GLU A 80 -18.56 21.79 -4.09
CA GLU A 80 -18.34 20.39 -4.47
C GLU A 80 -16.86 20.08 -4.65
N ALA A 81 -16.10 20.97 -5.29
CA ALA A 81 -14.66 20.84 -5.47
C ALA A 81 -13.90 20.88 -4.13
N GLU A 82 -14.31 21.73 -3.20
CA GLU A 82 -13.72 21.80 -1.84
C GLU A 82 -13.98 20.50 -1.06
N ARG A 83 -15.21 19.97 -1.12
CA ARG A 83 -15.55 18.69 -0.48
C ARG A 83 -14.78 17.51 -1.07
N GLU A 84 -14.66 17.44 -2.40
CA GLU A 84 -13.89 16.37 -3.05
C GLU A 84 -12.39 16.46 -2.72
N ALA A 85 -11.84 17.68 -2.61
CA ALA A 85 -10.45 17.88 -2.20
C ALA A 85 -10.21 17.48 -0.74
N GLU A 86 -11.14 17.79 0.17
CA GLU A 86 -11.05 17.38 1.58
C GLU A 86 -11.13 15.85 1.72
N GLU A 87 -12.06 15.20 1.01
CA GLU A 87 -12.21 13.74 1.02
C GLU A 87 -10.96 13.03 0.48
N LYS A 88 -10.35 13.55 -0.59
CA LYS A 88 -9.07 13.03 -1.12
C LYS A 88 -7.94 13.16 -0.11
N ARG A 89 -7.80 14.33 0.53
CA ARG A 89 -6.76 14.55 1.54
C ARG A 89 -6.91 13.62 2.74
N LEU A 90 -8.14 13.43 3.23
CA LEU A 90 -8.40 12.53 4.35
C LEU A 90 -8.10 11.06 3.97
N LYS A 91 -8.37 10.67 2.73
CA LYS A 91 -8.08 9.33 2.22
C LYS A 91 -6.57 9.09 2.10
N GLU A 92 -5.84 10.04 1.52
CA GLU A 92 -4.38 9.97 1.41
C GLU A 92 -3.69 9.90 2.79
N GLU A 93 -4.18 10.65 3.77
CA GLU A 93 -3.64 10.60 5.15
C GLU A 93 -3.89 9.24 5.81
N LYS A 94 -5.10 8.67 5.64
CA LYS A 94 -5.41 7.32 6.14
C LYS A 94 -4.58 6.25 5.46
N GLU A 95 -4.48 6.28 4.13
CA GLU A 95 -3.66 5.32 3.37
C GLU A 95 -2.18 5.39 3.79
N ARG A 96 -1.68 6.59 4.09
CA ARG A 96 -0.32 6.75 4.62
C ARG A 96 -0.15 6.15 6.01
N GLN A 97 -1.10 6.41 6.93
CA GLN A 97 -1.07 5.81 8.27
C GLN A 97 -1.15 4.28 8.20
N GLU A 98 -2.06 3.75 7.38
CA GLU A 98 -2.21 2.31 7.14
C GLU A 98 -0.94 1.70 6.54
N LEU A 99 -0.25 2.40 5.63
CA LEU A 99 1.01 1.93 5.07
C LEU A 99 2.14 1.93 6.11
N GLU A 100 2.23 2.98 6.93
CA GLU A 100 3.21 3.06 8.03
C GLU A 100 2.96 1.95 9.06
N GLU A 101 1.71 1.68 9.41
CA GLU A 101 1.32 0.57 10.28
C GLU A 101 1.59 -0.80 9.64
N TYR A 102 1.27 -0.97 8.36
CA TYR A 102 1.54 -2.21 7.63
C TYR A 102 3.04 -2.48 7.53
N LEU A 103 3.86 -1.47 7.24
CA LEU A 103 5.31 -1.61 7.21
C LEU A 103 5.86 -1.98 8.59
N LYS A 104 5.36 -1.36 9.65
CA LYS A 104 5.76 -1.69 11.03
C LYS A 104 5.34 -3.10 11.43
N MET A 105 4.13 -3.54 11.06
CA MET A 105 3.68 -4.92 11.28
C MET A 105 4.48 -5.91 10.44
N LYS A 106 4.79 -5.58 9.19
CA LYS A 106 5.61 -6.40 8.30
C LYS A 106 7.04 -6.52 8.81
N GLU A 107 7.63 -5.44 9.31
CA GLU A 107 8.96 -5.47 9.92
C GLU A 107 8.93 -6.32 11.19
N ALA A 108 7.95 -6.12 12.09
CA ALA A 108 7.79 -6.95 13.29
C ALA A 108 7.57 -8.44 12.97
N PHE A 109 6.85 -8.76 11.89
CA PHE A 109 6.60 -10.13 11.44
C PHE A 109 7.80 -10.74 10.70
N SER A 110 8.56 -9.92 9.97
CA SER A 110 9.78 -10.36 9.25
C SER A 110 10.97 -10.56 10.19
N VAL A 111 10.96 -9.95 11.38
CA VAL A 111 12.02 -10.09 12.40
C VAL A 111 11.97 -11.45 13.11
N GLU A 112 10.90 -12.25 12.97
CA GLU A 112 10.85 -13.61 13.54
C GLU A 112 11.55 -14.69 12.68
N ASP A 113 11.91 -14.42 11.42
CA ASP A 113 12.48 -15.44 10.50
C ASP A 113 13.95 -15.18 10.07
N GLU A 114 14.52 -14.01 10.33
CA GLU A 114 15.94 -13.69 10.01
C GLU A 114 16.63 -12.88 11.12
N GLY A 115 16.83 -13.50 12.28
CA GLY A 115 17.70 -12.99 13.35
C GLY A 115 19.11 -13.58 13.26
N TYR A 116 19.95 -13.11 12.32
CA TYR A 116 21.40 -13.38 12.35
C TYR A 116 22.08 -12.32 13.22
N ASP A 117 22.02 -12.53 14.53
CA ASP A 117 22.63 -11.66 15.54
C ASP A 117 24.01 -12.23 15.91
N ALA A 118 25.08 -11.44 15.87
CA ALA A 118 26.44 -11.89 16.21
C ALA A 118 26.54 -12.38 17.68
N ALA A 119 25.60 -11.97 18.54
CA ALA A 119 25.41 -12.53 19.88
C ALA A 119 24.99 -14.02 19.86
N ASN A 120 24.31 -14.45 18.79
CA ASN A 120 23.92 -15.84 18.59
C ASN A 120 25.09 -16.71 18.12
N GLU A 121 26.11 -16.16 17.46
CA GLU A 121 27.32 -16.92 17.09
C GLU A 121 28.12 -17.32 18.32
N GLU A 122 28.37 -16.39 19.24
CA GLU A 122 29.09 -16.69 20.48
C GLU A 122 28.29 -17.65 21.37
N GLN A 123 26.97 -17.48 21.42
CA GLN A 123 26.07 -18.43 22.08
C GLN A 123 26.02 -19.79 21.38
N ALA A 124 26.06 -19.83 20.04
CA ALA A 124 26.07 -21.07 19.26
C ALA A 124 27.41 -21.80 19.41
N GLN A 125 28.53 -21.08 19.44
CA GLN A 125 29.85 -21.64 19.73
C GLN A 125 29.91 -22.21 21.14
N ASN A 126 29.37 -21.49 22.14
CA ASN A 126 29.27 -22.01 23.51
C ASN A 126 28.40 -23.29 23.58
N LYS A 127 27.26 -23.32 22.88
CA LYS A 127 26.41 -24.52 22.81
C LYS A 127 27.10 -25.70 22.12
N LEU A 128 27.88 -25.43 21.06
CA LEU A 128 28.68 -26.47 20.38
C LEU A 128 29.78 -27.01 21.31
N GLN A 129 30.44 -26.14 22.05
CA GLN A 129 31.47 -26.53 23.00
C GLN A 129 30.88 -27.39 24.13
N GLU A 130 29.76 -26.98 24.72
CA GLU A 130 29.03 -27.77 25.72
C GLU A 130 28.58 -29.14 25.18
N PHE A 131 28.16 -29.19 23.91
CA PHE A 131 27.81 -30.43 23.23
C PHE A 131 29.00 -31.38 23.12
N LEU A 132 30.15 -30.87 22.68
CA LEU A 132 31.39 -31.64 22.59
C LEU A 132 31.87 -32.13 23.96
N ASP A 133 31.84 -31.25 24.96
CA ASP A 133 32.31 -31.56 26.31
C ASP A 133 31.42 -32.62 26.96
N HIS A 134 30.11 -32.56 26.74
CA HIS A 134 29.19 -33.59 27.24
C HIS A 134 29.48 -34.96 26.62
N ILE A 135 29.69 -35.04 25.31
CA ILE A 135 30.05 -36.29 24.62
C ILE A 135 31.37 -36.85 25.16
N LYS A 136 32.39 -35.99 25.29
CA LYS A 136 33.71 -36.39 25.82
C LYS A 136 33.65 -36.87 27.26
N LYS A 137 32.76 -36.27 28.08
CA LYS A 137 32.57 -36.63 29.48
C LYS A 137 31.86 -37.97 29.66
N GLU A 138 30.72 -38.16 28.98
CA GLU A 138 29.89 -39.36 29.15
C GLU A 138 30.53 -40.60 28.49
N LYS A 139 31.35 -40.39 27.45
CA LYS A 139 31.94 -41.41 26.55
C LYS A 139 30.93 -42.25 25.77
N VAL A 140 29.87 -42.74 26.40
CA VAL A 140 28.78 -43.50 25.79
C VAL A 140 27.51 -42.67 25.85
N VAL A 141 26.97 -42.29 24.69
CA VAL A 141 25.83 -41.38 24.59
C VAL A 141 24.74 -41.97 23.70
N ILE A 142 23.48 -41.87 24.13
CA ILE A 142 22.32 -42.17 23.28
C ILE A 142 21.96 -40.89 22.53
N LEU A 143 21.88 -40.95 21.21
CA LEU A 143 21.68 -39.76 20.37
C LEU A 143 20.32 -39.09 20.60
N GLU A 144 19.30 -39.85 20.98
CA GLU A 144 17.99 -39.33 21.39
C GLU A 144 18.07 -38.51 22.69
N ASP A 145 18.75 -39.03 23.71
CA ASP A 145 18.92 -38.32 24.99
C ASP A 145 19.77 -37.06 24.81
N LEU A 146 20.80 -37.14 23.97
CA LEU A 146 21.62 -36.01 23.59
C LEU A 146 20.78 -34.94 22.87
N ALA A 147 19.95 -35.34 21.92
CA ALA A 147 19.06 -34.43 21.22
C ALA A 147 18.06 -33.78 22.18
N ALA A 148 17.47 -34.54 23.11
CA ALA A 148 16.56 -34.03 24.13
C ALA A 148 17.23 -33.00 25.05
N LYS A 149 18.47 -33.25 25.48
CA LYS A 149 19.23 -32.35 26.36
C LYS A 149 19.54 -31.00 25.71
N PHE A 150 19.87 -31.01 24.42
CA PHE A 150 20.19 -29.80 23.65
C PHE A 150 18.98 -29.23 22.88
N GLN A 151 17.78 -29.79 23.09
CA GLN A 151 16.54 -29.38 22.42
C GLN A 151 16.64 -29.38 20.88
N LEU A 152 17.33 -30.37 20.33
CA LEU A 152 17.50 -30.58 18.89
C LEU A 152 16.59 -31.72 18.42
N LYS A 153 16.29 -31.76 17.12
CA LYS A 153 15.73 -32.98 16.52
C LYS A 153 16.79 -34.08 16.52
N THR A 154 16.37 -35.33 16.69
CA THR A 154 17.29 -36.48 16.69
C THR A 154 18.11 -36.55 15.40
N GLN A 155 17.50 -36.28 14.24
CA GLN A 155 18.21 -36.29 12.97
C GLN A 155 19.28 -35.19 12.90
N ASP A 156 18.96 -33.97 13.32
CA ASP A 156 19.92 -32.86 13.35
C ASP A 156 21.10 -33.17 14.31
N CYS A 157 20.84 -33.88 15.41
CA CYS A 157 21.86 -34.37 16.33
C CYS A 157 22.78 -35.40 15.67
N ILE A 158 22.21 -36.37 14.96
CA ILE A 158 22.96 -37.37 14.18
C ILE A 158 23.85 -36.69 13.14
N ASP A 159 23.27 -35.78 12.36
CA ASP A 159 23.97 -35.07 11.29
C ASP A 159 25.13 -34.21 11.85
N ARG A 160 24.93 -33.55 13.01
CA ARG A 160 26.00 -32.82 13.71
C ARG A 160 27.12 -33.74 14.18
N VAL A 161 26.81 -34.90 14.79
CA VAL A 161 27.83 -35.86 15.20
C VAL A 161 28.59 -36.39 13.98
N GLN A 162 27.90 -36.69 12.88
CA GLN A 162 28.54 -37.12 11.62
C GLN A 162 29.45 -36.04 11.03
N ALA A 163 29.04 -34.77 11.05
CA ALA A 163 29.88 -33.66 10.63
C ALA A 163 31.14 -33.54 11.49
N LEU A 164 31.00 -33.65 12.82
CA LEU A 164 32.14 -33.62 13.76
C LEU A 164 33.10 -34.81 13.59
N LEU A 165 32.59 -35.97 13.16
CA LEU A 165 33.41 -37.13 12.79
C LEU A 165 34.14 -36.90 11.46
N ALA A 166 33.48 -36.28 10.48
CA ALA A 166 34.08 -35.94 9.19
C ALA A 166 35.19 -34.89 9.32
N ASP A 167 35.01 -33.93 10.23
CA ASP A 167 36.00 -32.89 10.53
C ASP A 167 37.14 -33.38 11.47
N GLU A 168 37.17 -34.67 11.81
CA GLU A 168 38.08 -35.29 12.77
C GLU A 168 38.13 -34.63 14.17
N THR A 169 37.14 -33.78 14.49
CA THR A 169 37.04 -33.12 15.80
C THR A 169 36.59 -34.10 16.88
N LEU A 170 35.73 -35.05 16.50
CA LEU A 170 35.39 -36.22 17.29
C LEU A 170 35.89 -37.48 16.59
N VAL A 171 36.21 -38.48 17.40
CA VAL A 171 36.51 -39.83 16.94
C VAL A 171 35.61 -40.78 17.73
N GLY A 172 34.99 -41.73 17.05
CA GLY A 172 34.03 -42.61 17.69
C GLY A 172 33.29 -43.48 16.69
N VAL A 173 32.37 -44.28 17.22
CA VAL A 173 31.55 -45.22 16.44
C VAL A 173 30.07 -45.03 16.77
N ILE A 174 29.23 -45.07 15.74
CA ILE A 174 27.76 -45.02 15.85
C ILE A 174 27.22 -46.42 15.62
N ASP A 175 26.42 -46.92 16.55
CA ASP A 175 25.66 -48.17 16.45
C ASP A 175 24.36 -47.95 15.65
N ASP A 176 23.84 -49.00 15.03
CA ASP A 176 22.59 -48.95 14.25
C ASP A 176 21.37 -48.57 15.10
N ARG A 177 21.49 -48.71 16.43
CA ARG A 177 20.49 -48.33 17.44
C ARG A 177 20.54 -46.86 17.87
N GLY A 178 21.38 -46.03 17.25
CA GLY A 178 21.51 -44.62 17.62
C GLY A 178 22.30 -44.40 18.92
N LYS A 179 23.22 -45.32 19.27
CA LYS A 179 24.19 -45.14 20.35
C LYS A 179 25.52 -44.68 19.75
N PHE A 180 26.08 -43.61 20.29
CA PHE A 180 27.42 -43.13 19.96
C PHE A 180 28.41 -43.47 21.07
N ILE A 181 29.57 -43.99 20.69
CA ILE A 181 30.69 -44.23 21.60
C ILE A 181 31.85 -43.36 21.16
N TYR A 182 32.21 -42.40 21.99
CA TYR A 182 33.38 -41.56 21.82
C TYR A 182 34.64 -42.35 22.19
N ILE A 183 35.63 -42.32 21.30
CA ILE A 183 36.92 -42.98 21.47
C ILE A 183 37.99 -41.92 21.22
N THR A 184 38.96 -41.80 22.11
CA THR A 184 40.06 -40.86 21.90
C THR A 184 40.97 -41.36 20.78
N ARG A 185 41.66 -40.43 20.10
CA ARG A 185 42.61 -40.78 19.03
C ARG A 185 43.72 -41.72 19.52
N GLN A 186 44.15 -41.57 20.77
CA GLN A 186 45.13 -42.45 21.41
C GLN A 186 44.60 -43.88 21.57
N GLU A 187 43.38 -44.06 22.11
CA GLU A 187 42.75 -45.38 22.25
C GLU A 187 42.59 -46.07 20.88
N LEU A 188 42.21 -45.32 19.84
CA LEU A 188 42.10 -45.85 18.48
C LEU A 188 43.47 -46.27 17.92
N GLU A 189 44.51 -45.48 18.15
CA GLU A 189 45.88 -45.79 17.73
C GLU A 189 46.45 -47.03 18.44
N GLU A 190 46.16 -47.22 19.72
CA GLU A 190 46.56 -48.42 20.47
C GLU A 190 45.89 -49.68 19.90
N VAL A 191 44.60 -49.62 19.59
CA VAL A 191 43.88 -50.72 18.92
C VAL A 191 44.47 -50.99 17.54
N ALA A 192 44.78 -49.94 16.76
CA ALA A 192 45.42 -50.09 15.47
C ALA A 192 46.82 -50.71 15.57
N HIS A 193 47.60 -50.33 16.59
CA HIS A 193 48.92 -50.91 16.84
C HIS A 193 48.80 -52.40 17.21
N PHE A 194 47.85 -52.77 18.06
CA PHE A 194 47.58 -54.16 18.42
C PHE A 194 47.28 -55.03 17.19
N ILE A 195 46.42 -54.54 16.29
CA ILE A 195 46.07 -55.24 15.04
C ILE A 195 47.31 -55.41 14.15
N ARG A 196 48.11 -54.35 13.97
CA ARG A 196 49.32 -54.39 13.13
C ARG A 196 50.38 -55.34 13.69
N GLN A 197 50.55 -55.40 15.00
CA GLN A 197 51.56 -56.24 15.64
C GLN A 197 51.22 -57.73 15.58
N ARG A 198 49.94 -58.09 15.77
CA ARG A 198 49.44 -59.47 15.70
C ARG A 198 49.23 -59.95 14.26
N GLY A 199 48.94 -59.04 13.33
CA GLY A 199 48.65 -59.35 11.93
C GLY A 199 47.27 -59.96 11.74
N ARG A 200 47.09 -61.24 12.08
CA ARG A 200 45.78 -61.91 12.05
C ARG A 200 45.18 -61.91 13.45
N VAL A 201 44.04 -61.25 13.61
CA VAL A 201 43.36 -61.11 14.91
C VAL A 201 41.95 -61.70 14.79
N SER A 202 41.57 -62.54 15.76
CA SER A 202 40.20 -63.03 15.89
C SER A 202 39.30 -61.99 16.55
N ILE A 203 37.99 -62.02 16.29
CA ILE A 203 37.04 -61.08 16.90
C ILE A 203 37.09 -61.18 18.43
N SER A 204 37.21 -62.39 18.98
CA SER A 204 37.34 -62.61 20.42
C SER A 204 38.56 -61.92 21.01
N GLU A 205 39.74 -62.04 20.38
CA GLU A 205 40.95 -61.36 20.85
C GLU A 205 40.84 -59.85 20.75
N LEU A 206 40.17 -59.35 19.70
CA LEU A 206 39.95 -57.92 19.52
C LEU A 206 39.00 -57.37 20.58
N VAL A 207 37.95 -58.11 20.96
CA VAL A 207 37.04 -57.73 22.05
C VAL A 207 37.78 -57.69 23.39
N ASP A 208 38.54 -58.74 23.72
CA ASP A 208 39.28 -58.81 24.97
C ASP A 208 40.30 -57.66 25.08
N SER A 209 41.01 -57.38 23.98
CA SER A 209 41.98 -56.30 23.94
C SER A 209 41.30 -54.93 23.95
N SER A 210 40.19 -54.74 23.22
CA SER A 210 39.44 -53.48 23.20
C SER A 210 38.87 -53.13 24.58
N ASN A 211 38.41 -54.13 25.35
CA ASN A 211 37.95 -53.91 26.73
C ASN A 211 39.06 -53.40 27.67
N SER A 212 40.33 -53.69 27.36
CA SER A 212 41.48 -53.20 28.12
C SER A 212 42.02 -51.87 27.60
N LEU A 213 41.88 -51.59 26.31
CA LEU A 213 42.44 -50.41 25.64
C LEU A 213 41.47 -49.22 25.63
N ILE A 214 40.15 -49.48 25.61
CA ILE A 214 39.12 -48.44 25.56
C ILE A 214 38.50 -48.29 26.94
N ASN A 215 38.68 -47.13 27.57
CA ASN A 215 38.01 -46.84 28.82
C ASN A 215 36.66 -46.17 28.56
N LEU A 216 35.58 -46.85 28.92
CA LEU A 216 34.19 -46.40 28.78
C LEU A 216 33.64 -45.74 30.05
N THR A 217 34.43 -45.62 31.13
CA THR A 217 33.95 -44.93 32.34
C THR A 217 33.86 -43.42 32.07
N PRO A 218 32.74 -42.77 32.42
CA PRO A 218 32.64 -41.33 32.27
C PRO A 218 33.69 -40.63 33.15
N ALA A 219 34.31 -39.59 32.60
CA ALA A 219 35.22 -38.75 33.39
C ALA A 219 34.37 -37.97 34.41
N ALA A 220 34.70 -38.08 35.70
CA ALA A 220 33.96 -37.43 36.79
C ALA A 220 34.01 -35.89 36.67
#